data_AF-A0A967ENM0-F1
#
_entry.id   AF-A0A967ENM0-F1
#
_cell.length_a   1.000
_cell.length_b   1.000
_cell.length_c   1.000
_cell.angle_alpha   90.00
_cell.angle_beta   90.00
_cell.angle_gamma   90.00
#
_symmetry.space_group_name_H-M   'P 1'
#
loop_
_entity.id
_entity.type
_entity.pdbx_description
1 polymer ?
#
loop_
_entity_poly.entity_id
_entity_poly.type
_entity_poly.pdbx_seq_one_letter_code
_entity_poly.pdbx_strand_id
1 'polypeptide(L)'
;MKQNQNSMQRVEDFLREENLIVSNKLFTPDEYRPMGHNSDNLVAPKIDDEYQPYLTVDRKHFFRAKYFNPCWKGQAAVAPDGSVFPCVFSRCLKVGDLSKITLSQILRQMGRKYWSINLDKIKKCQDCELRYACMDCRAICLNTGRGLYGPPVRCSYDPYN
;
A
#
# COMPACT_ATOMS: atom_id res chain seq x y z
N MET A 1 -14.96 -21.11 8.32
CA MET A 1 -13.60 -21.67 8.51
C MET A 1 -13.02 -20.98 9.73
N LYS A 2 -12.80 -21.67 10.85
CA LYS A 2 -12.18 -21.04 12.04
C LYS A 2 -10.81 -20.56 11.60
N GLN A 3 -10.61 -19.24 11.52
CA GLN A 3 -9.33 -18.70 11.08
C GLN A 3 -8.34 -18.83 12.25
N ASN A 4 -7.07 -18.56 11.98
CA ASN A 4 -5.90 -18.77 12.85
C ASN A 4 -5.90 -18.02 14.20
N GLN A 5 -7.03 -17.49 14.65
CA GLN A 5 -7.22 -16.79 15.92
C GLN A 5 -6.70 -17.56 17.15
N ASN A 6 -6.82 -18.90 17.15
CA ASN A 6 -6.33 -19.76 18.22
C ASN A 6 -4.90 -20.29 17.96
N SER A 7 -4.27 -19.87 16.86
CA SER A 7 -2.95 -20.34 16.45
C SER A 7 -1.85 -19.34 16.76
N MET A 8 -2.14 -18.20 17.40
CA MET A 8 -1.16 -17.14 17.64
C MET A 8 0.06 -17.61 18.41
N GLN A 9 -0.11 -18.40 19.48
CA GLN A 9 1.02 -18.97 20.22
C GLN A 9 1.88 -19.86 19.33
N ARG A 10 1.25 -20.77 18.57
CA ARG A 10 1.96 -21.66 17.65
C ARG A 10 2.69 -20.89 16.53
N VAL A 11 2.11 -19.78 16.08
CA VAL A 11 2.75 -18.88 15.10
C VAL A 11 3.94 -18.19 15.74
N GLU A 12 3.82 -17.69 16.96
CA GLU A 12 4.94 -17.12 17.71
C GLU A 12 6.08 -18.13 17.87
N ASP A 13 5.78 -19.34 18.35
CA ASP A 13 6.75 -20.40 18.58
C ASP A 13 7.52 -20.72 17.29
N PHE A 14 6.79 -20.93 16.17
CA PHE A 14 7.39 -21.14 14.86
C PHE A 14 8.28 -19.97 14.41
N LEU A 15 7.83 -18.72 14.56
CA LEU A 15 8.63 -17.56 14.18
C LEU A 15 9.90 -17.42 15.02
N ARG A 16 9.88 -17.86 16.29
CA ARG A 16 11.06 -17.88 17.17
C ARG A 16 12.02 -19.00 16.79
N GLU A 17 11.50 -20.21 16.53
CA GLU A 17 12.28 -21.36 16.06
C GLU A 17 13.02 -21.03 14.75
N GLU A 18 12.35 -20.35 13.83
CA GLU A 18 12.91 -19.93 12.54
C GLU A 18 13.73 -18.63 12.60
N ASN A 19 13.95 -18.04 13.79
CA ASN A 19 14.66 -16.78 14.00
C ASN A 19 14.12 -15.60 13.16
N LEU A 20 12.82 -15.57 12.89
CA LEU A 20 12.14 -14.53 12.11
C LEU A 20 11.72 -13.33 12.96
N ILE A 21 11.72 -13.46 14.29
CA ILE A 21 11.46 -12.39 15.25
C ILE A 21 12.52 -12.37 16.38
N VAL A 22 12.76 -11.20 16.95
CA VAL A 22 13.77 -11.03 18.02
C VAL A 22 13.32 -11.76 19.29
N SER A 23 14.18 -12.66 19.81
CA SER A 23 13.89 -13.49 20.99
C SER A 23 13.44 -12.69 22.21
N ASN A 24 14.02 -11.51 22.41
CA ASN A 24 13.82 -10.69 23.60
C ASN A 24 12.75 -9.59 23.43
N LYS A 25 11.96 -9.65 22.35
CA LYS A 25 10.86 -8.70 22.11
C LYS A 25 9.52 -9.40 22.32
N LEU A 26 8.59 -8.69 22.97
CA LEU A 26 7.21 -9.14 23.11
C LEU A 26 6.57 -9.32 21.73
N PHE A 27 6.03 -10.52 21.48
CA PHE A 27 5.26 -10.78 20.27
C PHE A 27 3.94 -10.04 20.35
N THR A 28 3.78 -9.06 19.48
CA THR A 28 2.60 -8.20 19.39
C THR A 28 2.03 -8.36 17.98
N PRO A 29 1.29 -9.45 17.71
CA PRO A 29 0.67 -9.64 16.41
C PRO A 29 -0.35 -8.52 16.18
N ASP A 30 -0.51 -8.12 14.91
CA ASP A 30 -1.60 -7.24 14.50
C ASP A 30 -2.93 -7.85 14.95
N GLU A 31 -3.93 -7.01 15.26
CA GLU A 31 -5.25 -7.49 15.63
C GLU A 31 -5.75 -8.41 14.51
N TYR A 32 -6.30 -9.57 14.87
CA TYR A 32 -6.88 -10.47 13.89
C TYR A 32 -8.01 -9.73 13.17
N ARG A 33 -7.79 -9.39 11.90
CA ARG A 33 -8.78 -8.75 11.04
C ARG A 33 -9.51 -9.86 10.32
N PRO A 34 -10.78 -10.15 10.66
CA PRO A 34 -11.58 -11.12 9.94
C PRO A 34 -11.76 -10.64 8.49
N MET A 35 -10.86 -11.06 7.60
CA MET A 35 -10.87 -10.71 6.17
C MET A 35 -11.09 -12.00 5.39
N GLY A 36 -12.21 -12.13 4.68
CA GLY A 36 -12.48 -13.26 3.79
C GLY A 36 -13.97 -13.51 3.55
N HIS A 37 -14.30 -14.40 2.61
CA HIS A 37 -15.67 -14.90 2.48
C HIS A 37 -16.06 -15.67 3.76
N ASN A 38 -17.25 -15.39 4.33
CA ASN A 38 -17.78 -15.91 5.60
C ASN A 38 -17.08 -15.40 6.88
N SER A 39 -16.53 -14.20 6.86
CA SER A 39 -16.17 -13.50 8.08
C SER A 39 -17.32 -12.58 8.49
N ASP A 40 -17.99 -12.86 9.61
CA ASP A 40 -19.19 -12.15 10.09
C ASP A 40 -18.94 -10.67 10.50
N ASN A 41 -17.87 -10.02 10.03
CA ASN A 41 -17.51 -8.63 10.36
C ASN A 41 -17.57 -8.31 11.87
N LEU A 42 -17.36 -9.31 12.73
CA LEU A 42 -17.60 -9.22 14.18
C LEU A 42 -16.67 -8.25 14.91
N VAL A 43 -15.60 -7.81 14.25
CA VAL A 43 -14.67 -6.80 14.75
C VAL A 43 -14.76 -5.64 13.80
N ALA A 44 -15.50 -4.60 14.19
CA ALA A 44 -15.36 -3.31 13.54
C ALA A 44 -13.89 -2.88 13.70
N PRO A 45 -13.17 -2.56 12.61
CA PRO A 45 -11.83 -2.00 12.76
C PRO A 45 -11.96 -0.76 13.65
N LYS A 46 -11.05 -0.58 14.62
CA LYS A 46 -10.90 0.71 15.28
C LYS A 46 -10.57 1.71 14.18
N ILE A 47 -11.56 2.49 13.78
CA ILE A 47 -11.37 3.66 12.95
C ILE A 47 -10.95 4.72 13.95
N ASP A 48 -9.67 5.11 13.94
CA ASP A 48 -9.29 6.35 14.60
C ASP A 48 -10.11 7.46 13.93
N ASP A 49 -10.96 8.11 14.72
CA ASP A 49 -11.90 9.15 14.28
C ASP A 49 -11.18 10.41 13.73
N GLU A 50 -9.86 10.49 13.91
CA GLU A 50 -9.04 11.61 13.46
C GLU A 50 -7.99 11.15 12.46
N TYR A 51 -8.35 11.10 11.17
CA TYR A 51 -7.39 10.90 10.09
C TYR A 51 -6.58 12.18 9.88
N GLN A 52 -5.65 12.46 10.81
CA GLN A 52 -4.66 13.51 10.67
C GLN A 52 -3.78 13.19 9.44
N PRO A 53 -3.43 14.18 8.60
CA PRO A 53 -2.57 13.94 7.46
C PRO A 53 -1.20 13.48 7.97
N TYR A 54 -0.85 12.22 7.67
CA TYR A 54 0.50 11.69 7.91
C TYR A 54 1.47 12.35 6.92
N LEU A 55 1.97 13.53 7.30
CA LEU A 55 2.96 14.29 6.55
C LEU A 55 4.36 13.79 6.89
N THR A 56 5.14 13.46 5.87
CA THR A 56 6.54 13.05 6.01
C THR A 56 7.44 14.19 5.54
N VAL A 57 8.18 14.80 6.47
CA VAL A 57 9.08 15.93 6.18
C VAL A 57 10.53 15.46 6.23
N ASP A 58 10.94 14.72 5.20
CA ASP A 58 12.33 14.32 5.03
C ASP A 58 12.81 14.52 3.58
N ARG A 59 14.11 14.76 3.42
CA ARG A 59 14.71 15.07 2.11
C ARG A 59 14.51 13.95 1.08
N LYS A 60 14.63 12.68 1.49
CA LYS A 60 14.51 11.53 0.58
C LYS A 60 13.06 11.37 0.11
N HIS A 61 12.09 11.51 1.03
CA HIS A 61 10.67 11.51 0.71
C HIS A 61 10.31 12.67 -0.21
N PHE A 62 10.74 13.90 0.10
CA PHE A 62 10.47 15.06 -0.74
C PHE A 62 10.87 14.84 -2.20
N PHE A 63 12.11 14.41 -2.44
CA PHE A 63 12.56 14.15 -3.82
C PHE A 63 11.84 12.96 -4.46
N ARG A 64 11.50 11.93 -3.67
CA ARG A 64 10.73 10.79 -4.17
C ARG A 64 9.34 11.24 -4.60
N ALA A 65 8.61 11.95 -3.75
CA ALA A 65 7.25 12.45 -4.01
C ALA A 65 7.23 13.49 -5.16
N LYS A 66 8.30 14.28 -5.29
CA LYS A 66 8.45 15.25 -6.38
C LYS A 66 8.53 14.58 -7.76
N TYR A 67 9.29 13.50 -7.90
CA TYR A 67 9.51 12.88 -9.21
C TYR A 67 8.67 11.62 -9.48
N PHE A 68 8.17 10.98 -8.42
CA PHE A 68 7.51 9.68 -8.49
C PHE A 68 6.38 9.56 -7.46
N ASN A 69 5.60 8.50 -7.57
CA ASN A 69 4.68 8.11 -6.52
C ASN A 69 5.46 7.69 -5.24
N PRO A 70 5.23 8.33 -4.07
CA PRO A 70 6.00 8.05 -2.86
C PRO A 70 5.80 6.63 -2.31
N CYS A 71 4.63 6.02 -2.54
CA CYS A 71 4.34 4.65 -2.15
C CYS A 71 4.92 3.64 -3.15
N TRP A 72 4.57 3.76 -4.44
CA TRP A 72 4.89 2.73 -5.44
C TRP A 72 6.32 2.73 -5.96
N LYS A 73 7.06 3.84 -5.87
CA LYS A 73 8.39 3.93 -6.49
C LYS A 73 9.33 2.83 -5.97
N GLY A 74 9.74 1.95 -6.88
CA GLY A 74 10.67 0.85 -6.59
C GLY A 74 10.01 -0.39 -6.00
N GLN A 75 8.68 -0.44 -5.95
CA GLN A 75 7.91 -1.58 -5.46
C GLN A 75 7.29 -2.35 -6.63
N ALA A 76 7.16 -3.66 -6.45
CA ALA A 76 6.37 -4.56 -7.28
C ALA A 76 5.88 -5.72 -6.41
N ALA A 77 4.72 -6.28 -6.73
CA ALA A 77 4.20 -7.50 -6.12
C ALA A 77 4.14 -8.60 -7.18
N VAL A 78 4.63 -9.79 -6.83
CA VAL A 78 4.60 -10.97 -7.69
C VAL A 78 3.66 -11.99 -7.06
N ALA A 79 2.67 -12.44 -7.82
CA ALA A 79 1.75 -13.50 -7.39
C ALA A 79 2.31 -14.89 -7.71
N PRO A 80 1.80 -15.96 -7.06
CA PRO A 80 2.28 -17.33 -7.28
C PRO A 80 2.16 -17.83 -8.73
N ASP A 81 1.24 -17.27 -9.51
CA ASP A 81 1.04 -17.56 -10.93
C ASP A 81 2.03 -16.84 -11.85
N GLY A 82 2.96 -16.04 -11.29
CA GLY A 82 3.90 -15.22 -12.05
C GLY A 82 3.36 -13.86 -12.51
N SER A 83 2.11 -13.52 -12.18
CA SER A 83 1.54 -12.19 -12.46
C SER A 83 2.21 -11.11 -11.61
N VAL A 84 2.49 -9.95 -12.20
CA VAL A 84 3.18 -8.83 -11.52
C VAL A 84 2.33 -7.57 -11.47
N PHE A 85 2.28 -6.91 -10.32
CA PHE A 85 1.45 -5.74 -9.99
C PHE A 85 2.28 -4.61 -9.35
N PRO A 86 1.84 -3.34 -9.36
CA PRO A 86 2.55 -2.24 -8.70
C PRO A 86 2.73 -2.42 -7.19
N CYS A 87 1.71 -2.96 -6.50
CA CYS A 87 1.75 -3.36 -5.11
C CYS A 87 0.72 -4.46 -4.81
N VAL A 88 0.81 -5.07 -3.62
CA VAL A 88 -0.08 -6.16 -3.18
C VAL A 88 -1.56 -5.76 -3.14
N PHE A 89 -1.88 -4.47 -3.01
CA PHE A 89 -3.25 -3.96 -2.98
C PHE A 89 -3.79 -3.55 -4.35
N SER A 90 -2.98 -3.62 -5.41
CA SER A 90 -3.34 -3.24 -6.79
C SER A 90 -3.51 -4.47 -7.70
N ARG A 91 -4.13 -5.54 -7.19
CA ARG A 91 -4.30 -6.82 -7.91
C ARG A 91 -5.16 -6.70 -9.19
N CYS A 92 -5.95 -5.64 -9.32
CA CYS A 92 -6.67 -5.31 -10.54
C CYS A 92 -5.78 -4.71 -11.64
N LEU A 93 -4.50 -4.40 -11.37
CA LEU A 93 -3.53 -3.85 -12.32
C LEU A 93 -2.42 -4.84 -12.65
N LYS A 94 -2.73 -5.91 -13.38
CA LYS A 94 -1.69 -6.79 -13.92
C LYS A 94 -0.83 -6.00 -14.93
N VAL A 95 0.45 -5.82 -14.60
CA VAL A 95 1.42 -5.10 -15.44
C VAL A 95 2.18 -6.06 -16.36
N GLY A 96 2.38 -7.29 -15.90
CA GLY A 96 3.11 -8.29 -16.66
C GLY A 96 2.98 -9.68 -16.08
N ASP A 97 3.65 -10.61 -16.75
CA ASP A 97 3.63 -12.03 -16.46
C ASP A 97 5.04 -12.58 -16.67
N LEU A 98 5.64 -13.14 -15.61
CA LEU A 98 7.02 -13.64 -15.63
C LEU A 98 7.20 -14.87 -16.51
N SER A 99 6.12 -15.56 -16.89
CA SER A 99 6.18 -16.64 -17.88
C SER A 99 6.37 -16.13 -19.32
N LYS A 100 6.10 -14.84 -19.57
CA LYS A 100 6.07 -14.25 -20.93
C LYS A 100 7.17 -13.22 -21.17
N ILE A 101 7.46 -12.39 -20.16
CA ILE A 101 8.42 -11.30 -20.26
C ILE A 101 9.29 -11.22 -19.00
N THR A 102 10.49 -10.69 -19.17
CA THR A 102 11.45 -10.59 -18.06
C THR A 102 11.00 -9.56 -17.02
N LEU A 103 11.40 -9.77 -15.77
CA LEU A 103 11.13 -8.83 -14.68
C LEU A 103 11.65 -7.42 -15.02
N SER A 104 12.83 -7.30 -15.63
CA SER A 104 13.40 -5.99 -16.01
C SER A 104 12.51 -5.23 -17.01
N GLN A 105 11.91 -5.92 -17.98
CA GLN A 105 10.95 -5.32 -18.92
C GLN A 105 9.69 -4.85 -18.19
N ILE A 106 9.15 -5.67 -17.28
CA ILE A 106 7.98 -5.32 -16.46
C ILE A 106 8.27 -4.08 -15.60
N LEU A 107 9.41 -4.06 -14.89
CA LEU A 107 9.80 -2.95 -14.03
C LEU A 107 10.01 -1.66 -14.82
N ARG A 108 10.54 -1.73 -16.05
CA ARG A 108 10.66 -0.55 -16.92
C ARG A 108 9.30 0.01 -17.32
N GLN A 109 8.34 -0.85 -17.70
CA GLN A 109 6.97 -0.45 -17.99
C GLN A 109 6.29 0.13 -16.75
N MET A 110 6.48 -0.52 -15.60
CA MET A 110 5.95 -0.10 -14.32
C MET A 110 6.48 1.26 -13.88
N GLY A 111 7.78 1.48 -14.06
CA GLY A 111 8.45 2.74 -13.78
C GLY A 111 7.92 3.91 -14.62
N ARG A 112 7.70 3.68 -15.91
CA ARG A 112 7.19 4.70 -16.83
C ARG A 112 5.72 5.04 -16.57
N LYS A 113 4.88 4.03 -16.31
CA LYS A 113 3.43 4.20 -16.26
C LYS A 113 2.88 4.42 -14.86
N TYR A 114 3.30 3.62 -13.88
CA TYR A 114 2.69 3.60 -12.55
C TYR A 114 3.53 4.34 -11.51
N TRP A 115 4.85 4.10 -11.46
CA TRP A 115 5.72 4.82 -10.51
C TRP A 115 5.82 6.31 -10.81
N SER A 116 5.52 6.75 -12.03
CA SER A 116 5.55 8.16 -12.42
C SER A 116 4.27 8.93 -12.04
N ILE A 117 3.25 8.28 -11.45
CA ILE A 117 2.01 8.93 -11.01
C ILE A 117 2.25 9.61 -9.66
N ASN A 118 2.90 10.77 -9.67
CA ASN A 118 3.07 11.63 -8.51
C ASN A 118 1.85 12.57 -8.31
N LEU A 119 1.83 13.30 -7.20
CA LEU A 119 0.72 14.19 -6.86
C LEU A 119 0.60 15.42 -7.76
N ASP A 120 1.63 15.76 -8.53
CA ASP A 120 1.55 16.79 -9.59
C ASP A 120 0.57 16.39 -10.72
N LYS A 121 0.23 15.10 -10.85
CA LYS A 121 -0.70 14.59 -11.88
C LYS A 121 -2.12 14.37 -11.34
N ILE A 122 -2.38 14.72 -10.08
CA ILE A 122 -3.66 14.48 -9.43
C ILE A 122 -4.36 15.82 -9.24
N LYS A 123 -5.57 15.95 -9.81
CA LYS A 123 -6.41 17.15 -9.67
C LYS A 123 -6.61 17.47 -8.18
N LYS A 124 -6.58 18.76 -7.82
CA LYS A 124 -6.49 19.29 -6.43
C LYS A 124 -5.09 19.18 -5.82
N CYS A 125 -4.43 18.03 -5.91
CA CYS A 125 -3.13 17.83 -5.26
C CYS A 125 -1.98 18.55 -5.97
N GLN A 126 -2.07 18.75 -7.28
CA GLN A 126 -1.05 19.49 -8.05
C GLN A 126 -0.90 20.95 -7.57
N ASP A 127 -1.97 21.51 -7.02
CA ASP A 127 -2.04 22.90 -6.53
C ASP A 127 -1.80 22.98 -5.01
N CYS A 128 -1.78 21.83 -4.32
CA CYS A 128 -1.57 21.73 -2.88
C CYS A 128 -0.11 21.91 -2.48
N GLU A 129 0.16 22.82 -1.55
CA GLU A 129 1.47 23.14 -1.00
C GLU A 129 2.07 22.01 -0.16
N LEU A 130 1.25 21.09 0.36
CA LEU A 130 1.68 19.94 1.15
C LEU A 130 2.04 18.71 0.29
N ARG A 131 1.86 18.75 -1.04
CA ARG A 131 1.91 17.57 -1.92
C ARG A 131 3.18 16.74 -1.85
N TYR A 132 4.34 17.34 -1.56
CA TYR A 132 5.60 16.60 -1.45
C TYR A 132 5.87 16.05 -0.04
N ALA A 133 5.05 16.41 0.95
CA ALA A 133 5.04 15.81 2.28
C ALA A 133 3.98 14.70 2.40
N CYS A 134 2.94 14.71 1.57
CA CYS A 134 1.88 13.70 1.61
C CYS A 134 2.38 12.29 1.21
N MET A 135 1.77 11.28 1.83
CA MET A 135 1.76 9.92 1.30
C MET A 135 0.61 9.74 0.32
N ASP A 136 0.81 8.91 -0.70
CA ASP A 136 -0.18 8.69 -1.75
C ASP A 136 -0.38 7.21 -2.08
N CYS A 137 -1.61 6.71 -1.90
CA CYS A 137 -1.98 5.33 -2.19
C CYS A 137 -2.95 5.25 -3.38
N ARG A 138 -2.39 5.06 -4.57
CA ARG A 138 -3.15 4.88 -5.82
C ARG A 138 -4.00 3.62 -5.84
N ALA A 139 -3.58 2.56 -5.13
CA ALA A 139 -4.37 1.34 -4.99
C ALA A 139 -5.73 1.58 -4.31
N ILE A 140 -5.76 2.40 -3.25
CA ILE A 140 -7.02 2.79 -2.58
C ILE A 140 -7.91 3.59 -3.53
N CYS A 141 -7.35 4.54 -4.28
CA CYS A 141 -8.12 5.33 -5.24
C CYS A 141 -8.73 4.46 -6.34
N LEU A 142 -7.98 3.49 -6.84
CA LEU A 142 -8.49 2.56 -7.85
C LEU A 142 -9.59 1.65 -7.30
N ASN A 143 -9.38 1.04 -6.13
CA ASN A 143 -10.34 0.10 -5.52
C ASN A 143 -11.63 0.78 -5.03
N THR A 144 -11.63 2.10 -4.85
CA THR A 144 -12.80 2.91 -4.47
C THR A 144 -13.47 3.59 -5.66
N GLY A 145 -13.07 3.26 -6.90
CA GLY A 145 -13.69 3.79 -8.12
C GLY A 145 -13.25 5.21 -8.50
N ARG A 146 -12.32 5.84 -7.77
CA ARG A 146 -11.74 7.14 -8.16
C ARG A 146 -10.75 7.04 -9.32
N GLY A 147 -10.30 5.82 -9.63
CA GLY A 147 -9.34 5.56 -10.70
C GLY A 147 -7.90 5.98 -10.35
N LEU A 148 -7.00 5.81 -11.32
CA LEU A 148 -5.56 6.07 -11.12
C LEU A 148 -5.23 7.55 -10.86
N TYR A 149 -5.96 8.46 -11.51
CA TYR A 149 -5.72 9.90 -11.46
C TYR A 149 -6.72 10.67 -10.57
N GLY A 150 -7.57 9.95 -9.84
CA GLY A 150 -8.55 10.55 -8.95
C GLY A 150 -7.95 11.12 -7.66
N PRO A 151 -8.67 12.01 -6.96
CA PRO A 151 -8.21 12.63 -5.72
C PRO A 151 -8.06 11.57 -4.61
N PRO A 152 -7.07 11.68 -3.71
CA PRO A 152 -6.89 10.76 -2.60
C PRO A 152 -8.16 10.61 -1.75
N VAL A 153 -8.54 9.37 -1.43
CA VAL A 153 -9.80 9.07 -0.71
C VAL A 153 -9.81 9.64 0.70
N ARG A 154 -8.66 9.61 1.37
CA ARG A 154 -8.51 9.95 2.79
C ARG A 154 -8.02 11.39 3.03
N CYS A 155 -8.03 12.24 2.01
CA CYS A 155 -7.58 13.62 2.13
C CYS A 155 -8.79 14.56 2.09
N SER A 156 -9.04 15.25 3.21
CA SER A 156 -10.05 16.31 3.32
C SER A 156 -9.47 17.71 3.02
N TYR A 157 -8.16 17.91 3.12
CA TYR A 157 -7.49 19.20 2.92
C TYR A 157 -7.77 19.79 1.54
N ASP A 158 -8.19 21.06 1.48
CA ASP A 158 -8.51 21.78 0.26
C ASP A 158 -7.62 23.01 0.04
N PRO A 159 -6.70 23.01 -0.94
CA PRO A 159 -5.72 24.09 -1.10
C PRO A 159 -6.32 25.40 -1.67
N TYR A 160 -7.63 25.45 -1.89
CA TYR A 160 -8.34 26.62 -2.42
C TYR A 160 -9.19 27.33 -1.36
N ASN A 161 -9.22 26.81 -0.13
CA ASN A 161 -10.03 27.31 0.98
C ASN A 161 -9.17 27.60 2.21
#